data_AF-A0A3A9BQ31-F1
#
_entry.id   AF-A0A3A9BQ31-F1
#
_cell.length_a   1.000
_cell.length_b   1.000
_cell.length_c   1.000
_cell.angle_alpha   90.00
_cell.angle_beta   90.00
_cell.angle_gamma   90.00
#
_symmetry.space_group_name_H-M   'P 1'
#
loop_
_entity.id
_entity.type
_entity.pdbx_description
1 polymer ?
#
loop_
_entity_poly.entity_id
_entity_poly.type
_entity_poly.pdbx_seq_one_letter_code
_entity_poly.pdbx_strand_id
1 'polypeptide(L)'
;MKEKLYTIELTDGVKSGDECMFCWLERKLEQENLEFVLGSSYMEGDIREETSKSGFCRHHTKMMYDCGNSLGNAWIFKSRLEWMNQQLKEHIARYEPAGGTGFWERFRRTEQAETDRSRSGTEGWIRSEEDHCYVCRRMKVIYERMLDTFVYMLREDPGFGSLLTESKGFCIHHFADVLMVCEEKLKPQEKQVWIPRLGQLMTKNLDRVQQDIDWLIEKYDYRNQDADWKQSRDAVQRTMQKLIGGYPADPVFKCRK
;
A
#
# COMPACT_ATOMS: atom_id res chain seq x y z
N MET A 1 20.30 -7.63 15.36
CA MET A 1 19.43 -6.51 15.80
C MET A 1 18.37 -6.11 14.76
N LYS A 2 18.62 -6.24 13.45
CA LYS A 2 17.62 -5.91 12.41
C LYS A 2 16.37 -6.80 12.46
N GLU A 3 16.51 -8.08 12.80
CA GLU A 3 15.42 -9.08 12.83
C GLU A 3 14.42 -8.92 13.99
N LYS A 4 14.67 -8.00 14.94
CA LYS A 4 13.78 -7.74 16.08
C LYS A 4 12.99 -6.42 15.96
N LEU A 5 13.19 -5.69 14.87
CA LEU A 5 12.40 -4.51 14.57
C LEU A 5 11.01 -5.01 14.15
N TYR A 6 9.94 -4.48 14.74
CA TYR A 6 8.53 -4.79 14.42
C TYR A 6 7.86 -5.99 15.11
N THR A 7 8.49 -6.65 16.10
CA THR A 7 7.84 -7.78 16.80
C THR A 7 6.60 -7.35 17.59
N ILE A 8 6.63 -6.16 18.17
CA ILE A 8 5.50 -5.57 18.91
C ILE A 8 4.37 -5.27 17.92
N GLU A 9 4.70 -4.59 16.83
CA GLU A 9 3.77 -4.17 15.79
C GLU A 9 3.07 -5.38 15.16
N LEU A 10 3.81 -6.43 14.80
CA LEU A 10 3.22 -7.67 14.28
C LEU A 10 2.28 -8.32 15.29
N THR A 11 2.68 -8.37 16.56
CA THR A 11 1.84 -8.92 17.64
C THR A 11 0.55 -8.10 17.81
N ASP A 12 0.66 -6.77 17.80
CA ASP A 12 -0.48 -5.85 17.86
C ASP A 12 -1.40 -6.02 16.64
N GLY A 13 -0.82 -6.22 15.46
CA GLY A 13 -1.54 -6.51 14.23
C GLY A 13 -2.40 -7.77 14.35
N VAL A 14 -1.90 -8.83 14.97
CA VAL A 14 -2.71 -10.04 15.24
C VAL A 14 -3.76 -9.77 16.32
N LYS A 15 -3.39 -9.09 17.41
CA LYS A 15 -4.30 -8.77 18.54
C LYS A 15 -5.41 -7.78 18.19
N SER A 16 -5.26 -7.02 17.10
CA SER A 16 -6.28 -6.10 16.61
C SER A 16 -7.62 -6.80 16.31
N GLY A 17 -7.60 -8.11 16.05
CA GLY A 17 -8.79 -8.89 15.70
C GLY A 17 -9.34 -8.57 14.30
N ASP A 18 -8.52 -7.93 13.46
CA ASP A 18 -8.86 -7.53 12.10
C ASP A 18 -8.90 -8.72 11.13
N GLU A 19 -9.53 -8.58 9.96
CA GLU A 19 -9.58 -9.65 8.94
C GLU A 19 -8.21 -9.97 8.35
N CYS A 20 -7.30 -8.99 8.39
CA CYS A 20 -5.92 -9.14 7.98
C CYS A 20 -4.99 -8.29 8.85
N MET A 21 -4.03 -8.93 9.51
CA MET A 21 -3.02 -8.23 10.31
C MET A 21 -2.16 -7.27 9.48
N PHE A 22 -1.86 -7.62 8.21
CA PHE A 22 -1.02 -6.78 7.34
C PHE A 22 -1.79 -5.59 6.78
N CYS A 23 -3.07 -5.72 6.44
CA CYS A 23 -3.91 -4.56 6.15
C CYS A 23 -3.91 -3.57 7.32
N TRP A 24 -4.05 -4.08 8.55
CA TRP A 24 -4.04 -3.25 9.75
C TRP A 24 -2.72 -2.50 9.92
N LEU A 25 -1.60 -3.21 9.71
CA LEU A 25 -0.26 -2.63 9.76
C LEU A 25 -0.05 -1.59 8.67
N GLU A 26 -0.44 -1.87 7.43
CA GLU A 26 -0.33 -0.93 6.32
C GLU A 26 -1.11 0.35 6.59
N ARG A 27 -2.37 0.23 7.04
CA ARG A 27 -3.18 1.40 7.41
C ARG A 27 -2.50 2.21 8.50
N LYS A 28 -2.02 1.56 9.56
CA LYS A 28 -1.33 2.23 10.66
C LYS A 28 -0.07 2.95 10.16
N LEU A 29 0.74 2.28 9.35
CA LEU A 29 1.96 2.85 8.76
C LEU A 29 1.63 4.04 7.86
N GLU A 30 0.62 3.95 7.01
CA GLU A 30 0.21 5.02 6.11
C GLU A 30 -0.16 6.29 6.90
N GLN A 31 -0.97 6.13 7.94
CA GLN A 31 -1.39 7.22 8.82
C GLN A 31 -0.21 7.84 9.56
N GLU A 32 0.66 7.03 10.17
CA GLU A 32 1.86 7.51 10.88
C GLU A 32 2.85 8.22 9.94
N ASN A 33 3.01 7.73 8.71
CA ASN A 33 3.87 8.39 7.72
C ASN A 33 3.28 9.73 7.25
N LEU A 34 1.96 9.83 7.09
CA LEU A 34 1.31 11.08 6.77
C LEU A 34 1.44 12.10 7.91
N GLU A 35 1.23 11.69 9.16
CA GLU A 35 1.42 12.56 10.33
C GLU A 35 2.88 13.02 10.45
N PHE A 36 3.85 12.13 10.20
CA PHE A 36 5.27 12.48 10.18
C PHE A 36 5.58 13.55 9.14
N VAL A 37 5.16 13.35 7.88
CA VAL A 37 5.46 14.27 6.78
C VAL A 37 4.68 15.58 6.90
N LEU A 38 3.45 15.58 7.43
CA LEU A 38 2.68 16.81 7.62
C LEU A 38 3.03 17.53 8.93
N GLY A 39 3.75 16.88 9.84
CA GLY A 39 4.16 17.42 11.13
C GLY A 39 5.41 18.29 11.05
N SER A 40 6.11 18.40 12.19
CA SER A 40 7.33 19.20 12.33
C SER A 40 8.49 18.67 11.48
N SER A 41 8.52 17.38 11.15
CA SER A 41 9.62 16.76 10.41
C SER A 41 9.79 17.31 9.00
N TYR A 42 8.75 17.90 8.40
CA TYR A 42 8.91 18.63 7.13
C TYR A 42 9.83 19.85 7.23
N MET A 43 10.01 20.41 8.43
CA MET A 43 10.92 21.55 8.63
C MET A 43 12.39 21.12 8.54
N GLU A 44 12.68 19.83 8.59
CA GLU A 44 14.01 19.26 8.38
C GLU A 44 14.37 19.34 6.88
N GLY A 45 15.55 19.91 6.58
CA GLY A 45 15.92 20.28 5.22
C GLY A 45 16.02 19.09 4.26
N ASP A 46 16.49 17.95 4.76
CA ASP A 46 16.61 16.68 4.04
C ASP A 46 15.23 16.08 3.72
N ILE A 47 14.31 16.04 4.69
CA ILE A 47 12.93 15.57 4.47
C ILE A 47 12.22 16.46 3.45
N ARG A 48 12.37 17.79 3.55
CA ARG A 48 11.80 18.72 2.59
C ARG A 48 12.36 18.51 1.18
N GLU A 49 13.67 18.31 1.05
CA GLU A 49 14.30 18.08 -0.25
C GLU A 49 13.83 16.76 -0.86
N GLU A 50 13.78 15.69 -0.07
CA GLU A 50 13.37 14.36 -0.53
C GLU A 50 11.90 14.34 -0.96
N THR A 51 11.01 14.96 -0.19
CA THR A 51 9.58 15.08 -0.52
C THR A 51 9.33 15.99 -1.72
N SER A 52 10.16 17.01 -1.95
CA SER A 52 10.06 17.87 -3.15
C SER A 52 10.44 17.13 -4.42
N LYS A 53 11.51 16.31 -4.36
CA LYS A 53 11.94 15.46 -5.49
C LYS A 53 10.98 14.31 -5.76
N SER A 54 10.54 13.63 -4.70
CA SER A 54 9.72 12.41 -4.80
C SER A 54 8.22 12.67 -4.93
N GLY A 55 7.71 13.79 -4.44
CA GLY A 55 6.28 14.09 -4.44
C GLY A 55 5.39 13.00 -3.80
N PHE A 56 4.12 13.03 -4.16
CA PHE A 56 3.08 12.16 -3.61
C PHE A 56 2.17 11.66 -4.73
N CYS A 57 1.76 10.39 -4.66
CA CYS A 57 0.80 9.83 -5.62
C CYS A 57 -0.59 10.45 -5.39
N ARG A 58 -1.52 10.17 -6.31
CA ARG A 58 -2.89 10.68 -6.24
C ARG A 58 -3.59 10.30 -4.93
N HIS A 59 -3.39 9.06 -4.48
CA HIS A 59 -3.95 8.54 -3.24
C HIS A 59 -3.45 9.33 -2.02
N HIS A 60 -2.13 9.39 -1.82
CA HIS A 60 -1.53 10.10 -0.69
C HIS A 60 -1.78 11.62 -0.75
N THR A 61 -1.84 12.22 -1.94
CA THR A 61 -2.22 13.63 -2.10
C THR A 61 -3.63 13.88 -1.57
N LYS A 62 -4.60 13.00 -1.89
CA LYS A 62 -5.96 13.10 -1.38
C LYS A 62 -5.99 12.92 0.14
N MET A 63 -5.27 11.93 0.67
CA MET A 63 -5.18 11.72 2.11
C MET A 63 -4.56 12.90 2.84
N MET A 64 -3.52 13.53 2.29
CA MET A 64 -2.90 14.72 2.87
C MET A 64 -3.87 15.89 2.98
N TYR A 65 -4.70 16.12 1.95
CA TYR A 65 -5.77 17.11 1.98
C TYR A 65 -6.80 16.77 3.06
N ASP A 66 -7.25 15.52 3.08
CA ASP A 66 -8.23 15.02 4.01
C ASP A 66 -7.78 15.09 5.46
N CYS A 67 -6.49 14.86 5.72
CA CYS A 67 -5.88 14.86 7.05
C CYS A 67 -6.15 16.14 7.82
N GLY A 68 -6.28 17.28 7.11
CA GLY A 68 -6.53 18.58 7.73
C GLY A 68 -5.26 19.18 8.34
N ASN A 69 -4.40 19.72 7.47
CA ASN A 69 -3.30 20.64 7.83
C ASN A 69 -3.00 21.54 6.62
N SER A 70 -3.78 22.60 6.43
CA SER A 70 -3.68 23.44 5.23
C SER A 70 -2.31 24.12 5.10
N LEU A 71 -1.69 24.53 6.21
CA LEU A 71 -0.40 25.20 6.19
C LEU A 71 0.74 24.22 5.84
N GLY A 72 0.79 23.05 6.49
CA GLY A 72 1.79 22.01 6.17
C GLY A 72 1.69 21.56 4.72
N ASN A 73 0.46 21.33 4.23
CA ASN A 73 0.22 21.06 2.82
C ASN A 73 0.73 22.18 1.91
N ALA A 74 0.43 23.45 2.23
CA ALA A 74 0.86 24.58 1.42
C ALA A 74 2.39 24.66 1.29
N TRP A 75 3.11 24.40 2.39
CA TRP A 75 4.58 24.36 2.36
C TRP A 75 5.12 23.24 1.48
N ILE A 76 4.62 22.01 1.66
CA ILE A 76 5.01 20.84 0.85
C ILE A 76 4.76 21.11 -0.64
N PHE A 77 3.55 21.55 -0.99
CA PHE A 77 3.19 21.78 -2.39
C PHE A 77 3.92 22.98 -2.99
N LYS A 78 4.27 23.99 -2.20
CA LYS A 78 5.11 25.10 -2.66
C LYS A 78 6.47 24.58 -3.16
N SER A 79 7.22 23.88 -2.32
CA SER A 79 8.56 23.38 -2.70
C SER A 79 8.49 22.35 -3.82
N ARG A 80 7.45 21.50 -3.83
CA ARG A 80 7.18 20.58 -4.93
C ARG A 80 6.90 21.32 -6.25
N LEU A 81 6.11 22.39 -6.22
CA LEU A 81 5.79 23.18 -7.40
C LEU A 81 7.03 23.93 -7.92
N GLU A 82 7.89 24.43 -7.04
CA GLU A 82 9.18 25.02 -7.39
C GLU A 82 10.07 23.99 -8.12
N TRP A 83 10.18 22.77 -7.59
CA TRP A 83 10.90 21.66 -8.22
C TRP A 83 10.32 21.31 -9.60
N MET A 84 9.00 21.11 -9.70
CA MET A 84 8.33 20.75 -10.95
C MET A 84 8.48 21.84 -12.01
N ASN A 85 8.40 23.12 -11.63
CA ASN A 85 8.61 24.23 -12.56
C ASN A 85 10.03 24.24 -13.11
N GLN A 86 11.03 23.94 -12.29
CA GLN A 86 12.41 23.85 -12.73
C GLN A 86 12.58 22.67 -13.72
N GLN A 87 12.17 21.47 -13.32
CA GLN A 87 12.32 20.27 -14.15
C GLN A 87 11.54 20.39 -15.47
N LEU A 88 10.31 20.88 -15.43
CA LEU A 88 9.50 21.07 -16.63
C LEU A 88 10.15 22.06 -17.61
N LYS A 89 10.74 23.16 -17.13
CA LYS A 89 11.48 24.10 -18.00
C LYS A 89 12.68 23.43 -18.67
N GLU A 90 13.43 22.61 -17.92
CA GLU A 90 14.57 21.86 -18.47
C GLU A 90 14.14 20.84 -19.51
N HIS A 91 13.04 20.11 -19.27
CA HIS A 91 12.47 19.15 -20.21
C HIS A 91 11.90 19.83 -21.46
N ILE A 92 11.13 20.90 -21.32
CA ILE A 92 10.57 21.67 -22.45
C ILE A 92 11.68 22.30 -23.29
N ALA A 93 12.74 22.82 -22.68
CA ALA A 93 13.87 23.39 -23.42
C ALA A 93 14.56 22.36 -24.33
N ARG A 94 14.45 21.06 -24.01
CA ARG A 94 14.98 19.94 -24.80
C ARG A 94 13.91 19.24 -25.65
N TYR A 95 12.66 19.69 -25.58
CA TYR A 95 11.55 19.07 -26.28
C TYR A 95 11.52 19.51 -27.74
N GLU A 96 11.63 18.54 -28.65
CA GLU A 96 11.52 18.80 -30.09
C GLU A 96 10.16 18.33 -30.60
N PRO A 97 9.28 19.23 -31.08
CA PRO A 97 7.95 18.86 -31.56
C PRO A 97 8.02 18.03 -32.84
N ALA A 98 6.96 17.25 -33.09
CA ALA A 98 6.52 16.79 -34.41
C ALA A 98 7.09 17.57 -35.61
N GLY A 99 8.18 17.14 -36.26
CA GLY A 99 8.52 17.67 -37.59
C GLY A 99 7.32 17.46 -38.52
N GLY A 100 6.82 18.54 -39.13
CA GLY A 100 5.71 18.48 -40.07
C GLY A 100 6.05 17.57 -41.24
N THR A 101 5.07 16.77 -41.68
CA THR A 101 5.18 15.72 -42.71
C THR A 101 5.77 16.23 -44.04
N GLY A 102 7.10 16.28 -44.13
CA GLY A 102 7.84 16.51 -45.37
C GLY A 102 8.35 15.18 -45.92
N PHE A 103 8.10 14.92 -47.20
CA PHE A 103 8.54 13.70 -47.92
C PHE A 103 10.06 13.42 -47.80
N TRP A 104 10.86 14.46 -47.49
CA TRP A 104 12.30 14.42 -47.28
C TRP A 104 12.76 13.82 -45.93
N GLU A 105 11.90 13.75 -44.91
CA GLU A 105 12.27 13.19 -43.59
C GLU A 105 12.23 11.66 -43.53
N ARG A 106 11.51 11.00 -44.44
CA ARG A 106 11.51 9.51 -44.50
C ARG A 106 12.86 8.93 -44.87
N PHE A 107 13.70 9.68 -45.59
CA PHE A 107 15.05 9.25 -45.96
C PHE A 107 16.08 9.46 -44.85
N ARG A 108 15.79 10.31 -43.86
CA ARG A 108 16.64 10.57 -42.69
C ARG A 108 16.23 9.73 -41.45
N ARG A 109 15.32 8.77 -41.63
CA ARG A 109 14.79 7.93 -40.55
C ARG A 109 15.73 6.82 -40.09
N THR A 110 16.89 6.65 -40.73
CA THR A 110 17.88 5.61 -40.39
C THR A 110 18.93 6.10 -39.37
N GLU A 111 19.04 7.41 -39.13
CA GLU A 111 19.94 7.99 -38.11
C GLU A 111 19.20 8.61 -36.91
N GLN A 112 17.86 8.69 -36.95
CA GLN A 112 17.02 9.36 -35.94
C GLN A 112 16.50 8.41 -34.84
N ALA A 113 17.34 7.50 -34.33
CA ALA A 113 17.02 6.74 -33.12
C ALA A 113 17.21 7.55 -31.82
N GLU A 114 17.84 8.73 -31.89
CA GLU A 114 18.07 9.60 -30.73
C GLU A 114 16.97 10.66 -30.51
N THR A 115 16.28 11.11 -31.56
CA THR A 115 15.25 12.16 -31.48
C THR A 115 13.89 11.65 -30.99
N ASP A 116 13.60 10.36 -31.17
CA ASP A 116 12.43 9.70 -30.56
C ASP A 116 12.54 9.60 -29.02
N ARG A 117 13.75 9.75 -28.45
CA ARG A 117 13.96 9.81 -27.00
C ARG A 117 13.52 11.13 -26.37
N SER A 118 13.49 12.25 -27.11
CA SER A 118 13.14 13.57 -26.56
C SER A 118 11.64 13.70 -26.26
N ARG A 119 10.78 13.26 -27.19
CA ARG A 119 9.32 13.26 -27.00
C ARG A 119 8.89 12.20 -25.98
N SER A 120 9.42 10.98 -26.14
CA SER A 120 9.25 9.88 -25.17
C SER A 120 9.79 10.25 -23.79
N GLY A 121 10.86 11.05 -23.73
CA GLY A 121 11.52 11.43 -22.48
C GLY A 121 10.76 12.44 -21.64
N THR A 122 10.12 13.46 -22.25
CA THR A 122 9.33 14.44 -21.48
C THR A 122 7.99 13.87 -21.02
N GLU A 123 7.25 13.21 -21.92
CA GLU A 123 6.00 12.53 -21.53
C GLU A 123 6.27 11.41 -20.52
N GLY A 124 7.28 10.57 -20.78
CA GLY A 124 7.68 9.49 -19.89
C GLY A 124 8.11 9.99 -18.53
N TRP A 125 8.86 11.09 -18.45
CA TRP A 125 9.20 11.73 -17.18
C TRP A 125 7.95 12.20 -16.44
N ILE A 126 7.04 12.95 -17.08
CA ILE A 126 5.80 13.42 -16.44
C ILE A 126 4.98 12.25 -15.90
N ARG A 127 4.88 11.15 -16.65
CA ARG A 127 4.16 9.94 -16.20
C ARG A 127 4.87 9.27 -15.02
N SER A 128 6.20 9.23 -15.02
CA SER A 128 6.98 8.65 -13.92
C SER A 128 6.84 9.41 -12.59
N GLU A 129 6.36 10.67 -12.61
CA GLU A 129 6.12 11.43 -11.38
C GLU A 129 5.03 10.83 -10.48
N GLU A 130 4.20 9.93 -11.00
CA GLU A 130 3.22 9.17 -10.20
C GLU A 130 3.86 7.97 -9.47
N ASP A 131 5.03 7.49 -9.92
CA ASP A 131 5.61 6.22 -9.47
C ASP A 131 6.54 6.34 -8.26
N HIS A 132 6.98 7.56 -7.93
CA HIS A 132 8.04 7.76 -6.94
C HIS A 132 7.55 8.41 -5.65
N CYS A 133 6.26 8.24 -5.30
CA CYS A 133 5.67 8.77 -4.07
C CYS A 133 6.50 8.46 -2.82
N TYR A 134 6.79 9.51 -2.04
CA TYR A 134 7.57 9.43 -0.80
C TYR A 134 6.98 8.43 0.21
N VAL A 135 5.68 8.52 0.49
CA VAL A 135 4.99 7.67 1.47
C VAL A 135 4.98 6.21 1.01
N CYS A 136 4.59 5.94 -0.25
CA CYS A 136 4.61 4.58 -0.82
C CYS A 136 5.98 3.92 -0.68
N ARG A 137 7.05 4.64 -1.04
CA ARG A 137 8.42 4.11 -0.97
C ARG A 137 8.81 3.75 0.46
N ARG A 138 8.53 4.64 1.41
CA ARG A 138 8.86 4.44 2.81
C ARG A 138 8.07 3.28 3.41
N MET A 139 6.78 3.19 3.12
CA MET A 139 5.94 2.07 3.52
C MET A 139 6.45 0.74 2.98
N LYS A 140 6.80 0.67 1.69
CA LYS A 140 7.34 -0.54 1.07
C LYS A 140 8.58 -1.08 1.80
N VAL A 141 9.53 -0.21 2.13
CA VAL A 141 10.75 -0.58 2.86
C VAL A 141 10.42 -1.11 4.27
N ILE A 142 9.43 -0.53 4.95
CA ILE A 142 9.02 -0.99 6.28
C ILE A 142 8.28 -2.33 6.18
N TYR A 143 7.37 -2.47 5.21
CA TYR A 143 6.60 -3.68 4.96
C TYR A 143 7.49 -4.89 4.67
N GLU A 144 8.49 -4.75 3.79
CA GLU A 144 9.48 -5.81 3.51
C GLU A 144 10.20 -6.27 4.79
N ARG A 145 10.56 -5.34 5.68
CA ARG A 145 11.17 -5.68 6.98
C ARG A 145 10.18 -6.35 7.93
N MET A 146 8.90 -5.98 7.89
CA MET A 146 7.87 -6.64 8.69
C MET A 146 7.66 -8.09 8.25
N LEU A 147 7.72 -8.38 6.94
CA LEU A 147 7.68 -9.75 6.44
C LEU A 147 8.89 -10.57 6.93
N ASP A 148 10.08 -9.96 6.98
CA ASP A 148 11.28 -10.60 7.53
C ASP A 148 11.11 -10.96 9.01
N THR A 149 10.65 -10.00 9.80
CA THR A 149 10.37 -10.19 11.23
C THR A 149 9.24 -11.20 11.45
N PHE A 150 8.22 -11.21 10.59
CA PHE A 150 7.13 -12.18 10.65
C PHE A 150 7.66 -13.62 10.54
N VAL A 151 8.51 -13.89 9.55
CA VAL A 151 9.12 -15.22 9.39
C VAL A 151 10.05 -15.56 10.55
N TYR A 152 10.78 -14.58 11.09
CA TYR A 152 11.57 -14.77 12.32
C TYR A 152 10.68 -15.18 13.50
N MET A 153 9.55 -14.50 13.71
CA MET A 153 8.61 -14.80 14.79
C MET A 153 7.96 -16.18 14.63
N LEU A 154 7.66 -16.63 13.41
CA LEU A 154 7.16 -17.99 13.16
C LEU A 154 8.14 -19.09 13.61
N ARG A 155 9.45 -18.81 13.61
CA ARG A 155 10.48 -19.78 14.03
C ARG A 155 10.76 -19.71 15.52
N GLU A 156 10.93 -18.50 16.04
CA GLU A 156 11.51 -18.27 17.35
C GLU A 156 10.46 -18.02 18.45
N ASP A 157 9.21 -17.71 18.08
CA ASP A 157 8.14 -17.41 19.03
C ASP A 157 6.91 -18.33 18.82
N PRO A 158 6.84 -19.46 19.56
CA PRO A 158 5.68 -20.34 19.52
C PRO A 158 4.38 -19.65 19.94
N GLY A 159 4.44 -18.66 20.84
CA GLY A 159 3.27 -17.92 21.30
C GLY A 159 2.66 -17.05 20.20
N PHE A 160 3.50 -16.40 19.40
CA PHE A 160 3.06 -15.70 18.19
C PHE A 160 2.39 -16.66 17.21
N GLY A 161 2.98 -17.84 17.02
CA GLY A 161 2.42 -18.89 16.17
C GLY A 161 1.00 -19.31 16.56
N SER A 162 0.78 -19.60 17.84
CA SER A 162 -0.55 -19.92 18.38
C SER A 162 -1.54 -18.77 18.19
N LEU A 163 -1.13 -17.55 18.56
CA LEU A 163 -1.95 -16.36 18.42
C LEU A 163 -2.38 -16.12 16.96
N LEU A 164 -1.46 -16.32 16.01
CA LEU A 164 -1.75 -16.20 14.59
C LEU A 164 -2.78 -17.23 14.13
N THR A 165 -2.66 -18.49 14.54
CA THR A 165 -3.60 -19.55 14.15
C THR A 165 -5.01 -19.39 14.75
N GLU A 166 -5.14 -18.61 15.82
CA GLU A 166 -6.43 -18.26 16.43
C GLU A 166 -7.05 -16.99 15.82
N SER A 167 -6.28 -16.25 15.03
CA SER A 167 -6.74 -15.01 14.39
C SER A 167 -7.67 -15.25 13.19
N LYS A 168 -8.07 -14.16 12.53
CA LYS A 168 -8.82 -14.21 11.27
C LYS A 168 -7.92 -14.39 10.05
N GLY A 169 -6.59 -14.36 10.22
CA GLY A 169 -5.61 -14.59 9.16
C GLY A 169 -5.33 -13.35 8.31
N PHE A 170 -5.41 -13.50 6.99
CA PHE A 170 -4.96 -12.50 6.01
C PHE A 170 -6.03 -12.21 4.95
N CYS A 171 -5.86 -11.14 4.18
CA CYS A 171 -6.55 -10.98 2.90
C CYS A 171 -5.84 -11.79 1.81
N ILE A 172 -6.47 -12.00 0.66
CA ILE A 172 -5.89 -12.76 -0.45
C ILE A 172 -4.57 -12.13 -0.94
N HIS A 173 -4.52 -10.80 -1.01
CA HIS A 173 -3.32 -10.06 -1.41
C HIS A 173 -2.12 -10.37 -0.49
N HIS A 174 -2.25 -10.08 0.81
CA HIS A 174 -1.17 -10.30 1.76
C HIS A 174 -0.89 -11.78 2.03
N PHE A 175 -1.86 -12.67 1.81
CA PHE A 175 -1.60 -14.10 1.91
C PHE A 175 -0.61 -14.57 0.84
N ALA A 176 -0.65 -13.99 -0.37
CA ALA A 176 0.33 -14.29 -1.41
C ALA A 176 1.74 -13.88 -0.96
N ASP A 177 1.91 -12.69 -0.37
CA ASP A 177 3.19 -12.20 0.14
C ASP A 177 3.71 -13.07 1.29
N VAL A 178 2.82 -13.49 2.20
CA VAL A 178 3.13 -14.41 3.29
C VAL A 178 3.62 -15.76 2.78
N LEU A 179 2.96 -16.33 1.77
CA LEU A 179 3.39 -17.59 1.16
C LEU A 179 4.75 -17.43 0.49
N MET A 180 4.94 -16.35 -0.27
CA MET A 180 6.20 -16.05 -0.95
C MET A 180 7.37 -15.95 0.04
N VAL A 181 7.23 -15.13 1.09
CA VAL A 181 8.32 -14.94 2.06
C VAL A 181 8.56 -16.21 2.90
N CYS A 182 7.51 -16.98 3.22
CA CYS A 182 7.66 -18.28 3.86
C CYS A 182 8.44 -19.26 2.96
N GLU A 183 8.11 -19.31 1.67
CA GLU A 183 8.77 -20.19 0.71
C GLU A 183 10.24 -19.79 0.49
N GLU A 184 10.55 -18.50 0.47
CA GLU A 184 11.92 -18.02 0.32
C GLU A 184 12.78 -18.25 1.56
N LYS A 185 12.21 -18.03 2.75
CA LYS A 185 13.01 -17.86 3.98
C LYS A 185 12.95 -19.01 4.97
N LEU A 186 11.87 -19.80 5.00
CA LEU A 186 11.77 -20.95 5.91
C LEU A 186 12.57 -22.15 5.39
N LYS A 187 13.05 -23.00 6.30
CA LYS A 187 13.67 -24.29 5.95
C LYS A 187 12.60 -25.29 5.48
N PRO A 188 12.97 -26.32 4.69
CA PRO A 188 12.02 -27.32 4.19
C PRO A 188 11.12 -27.94 5.27
N GLN A 189 11.65 -28.23 6.46
CA GLN A 189 10.90 -28.80 7.58
C GLN A 189 9.92 -27.78 8.19
N GLU A 190 10.32 -26.52 8.28
CA GLU A 190 9.48 -25.43 8.77
C GLU A 190 8.31 -25.16 7.80
N LYS A 191 8.58 -25.20 6.49
CA LYS A 191 7.55 -25.06 5.44
C LYS A 191 6.47 -26.14 5.55
N GLN A 192 6.87 -27.39 5.76
CA GLN A 192 5.94 -28.52 5.93
C GLN A 192 5.01 -28.35 7.14
N VAL A 193 5.41 -27.55 8.13
CA VAL A 193 4.57 -27.22 9.28
C VAL A 193 3.72 -25.98 9.01
N TRP A 194 4.34 -24.89 8.56
CA TRP A 194 3.69 -23.59 8.50
C TRP A 194 2.76 -23.41 7.30
N ILE A 195 3.14 -23.87 6.11
CA ILE A 195 2.31 -23.68 4.90
C ILE A 195 0.94 -24.35 5.08
N PRO A 196 0.81 -25.61 5.55
CA PRO A 196 -0.50 -26.21 5.79
C PRO A 196 -1.31 -25.48 6.87
N ARG A 197 -0.68 -25.03 7.96
CA ARG A 197 -1.36 -24.29 9.03
C ARG A 197 -1.92 -22.96 8.55
N LEU A 198 -1.11 -22.20 7.80
CA LEU A 198 -1.53 -20.93 7.21
C LEU A 198 -2.64 -21.13 6.16
N GLY A 199 -2.54 -22.21 5.37
CA GLY A 199 -3.59 -22.61 4.44
C GLY A 199 -4.92 -22.92 5.13
N GLN A 200 -4.89 -23.72 6.21
CA GLN A 200 -6.09 -24.04 7.01
C GLN A 200 -6.69 -22.80 7.67
N LEU A 201 -5.85 -21.90 8.20
CA LEU A 201 -6.28 -20.63 8.75
C LEU A 201 -7.02 -19.78 7.70
N MET A 202 -6.48 -19.74 6.49
CA MET A 202 -7.06 -18.95 5.40
C MET A 202 -8.38 -19.55 4.90
N THR A 203 -8.43 -20.85 4.63
CA THR A 203 -9.67 -21.50 4.15
C THR A 203 -10.80 -21.39 5.17
N LYS A 204 -10.53 -21.68 6.46
CA LYS A 204 -11.50 -21.52 7.55
C LYS A 204 -12.10 -20.12 7.59
N ASN A 205 -11.27 -19.07 7.42
CA ASN A 205 -11.74 -17.70 7.50
C ASN A 205 -12.41 -17.21 6.21
N LEU A 206 -12.05 -17.74 5.04
CA LEU A 206 -12.80 -17.51 3.81
C LEU A 206 -14.19 -18.12 3.90
N ASP A 207 -14.32 -19.36 4.36
CA ASP A 207 -15.61 -20.03 4.56
C ASP A 207 -16.50 -19.27 5.56
N ARG A 208 -15.90 -18.76 6.64
CA ARG A 208 -16.61 -17.90 7.60
C ARG A 208 -17.18 -16.65 6.93
N VAL A 209 -16.37 -15.92 6.17
CA VAL A 209 -16.79 -14.68 5.50
C VAL A 209 -17.81 -14.97 4.38
N GLN A 210 -17.69 -16.11 3.70
CA GLN A 210 -18.67 -16.59 2.74
C GLN A 210 -20.04 -16.81 3.40
N GLN A 211 -20.09 -17.53 4.52
CA GLN A 211 -21.35 -17.73 5.27
C GLN A 211 -21.98 -16.41 5.72
N ASP A 212 -21.17 -15.44 6.12
CA ASP A 212 -21.67 -14.13 6.53
C ASP A 212 -22.28 -13.34 5.36
N ILE A 213 -21.66 -13.35 4.17
CA ILE A 213 -22.21 -12.64 3.01
C ILE A 213 -23.41 -13.37 2.39
N ASP A 214 -23.44 -14.71 2.45
CA ASP A 214 -24.60 -15.50 2.05
C ASP A 214 -25.79 -15.18 2.96
N TRP A 215 -25.57 -15.14 4.28
CA TRP A 215 -26.62 -14.76 5.23
C TRP A 215 -27.07 -13.32 5.04
N LEU A 216 -26.16 -12.39 4.69
CA LEU A 216 -26.55 -11.02 4.35
C LEU A 216 -27.56 -11.03 3.19
N ILE A 217 -27.27 -11.77 2.12
CA ILE A 217 -28.14 -11.86 0.93
C ILE A 217 -29.49 -12.48 1.32
N GLU A 218 -29.48 -13.62 2.02
CA GLU A 218 -30.70 -14.29 2.47
C GLU A 218 -31.56 -13.42 3.38
N LYS A 219 -30.95 -12.54 4.17
CA LYS A 219 -31.65 -11.64 5.08
C LYS A 219 -32.52 -10.61 4.36
N TYR A 220 -32.25 -10.32 3.08
CA TYR A 220 -33.10 -9.47 2.24
C TYR A 220 -34.29 -10.22 1.62
N ASP A 221 -34.37 -11.54 1.75
CA ASP A 221 -35.59 -12.29 1.41
C ASP A 221 -36.71 -11.92 2.41
N TYR A 222 -37.93 -11.68 1.90
CA TYR A 222 -39.09 -11.32 2.70
C TYR A 222 -39.41 -12.35 3.80
N ARG A 223 -39.08 -13.63 3.57
CA ARG A 223 -39.26 -14.72 4.55
C ARG A 223 -38.37 -14.58 5.77
N ASN A 224 -37.24 -13.90 5.62
CA ASN A 224 -36.23 -13.75 6.66
C ASN A 224 -36.28 -12.38 7.33
N GLN A 225 -37.30 -11.54 7.09
CA GLN A 225 -37.36 -10.17 7.62
C GLN A 225 -37.21 -10.09 9.14
N ASP A 226 -37.79 -11.05 9.88
CA ASP A 226 -37.73 -11.10 11.35
C ASP A 226 -36.58 -11.96 11.90
N ALA A 227 -35.79 -12.62 11.04
CA ALA A 227 -34.68 -13.46 11.47
C ALA A 227 -33.52 -12.64 12.10
N ASP A 228 -32.68 -13.25 12.93
CA ASP A 228 -31.52 -12.53 13.47
C ASP A 228 -30.46 -12.23 12.39
N TRP A 229 -29.79 -11.08 12.47
CA TRP A 229 -28.75 -10.71 11.50
C TRP A 229 -27.45 -11.52 11.66
N LYS A 230 -27.29 -12.31 12.73
CA LYS A 230 -26.05 -13.01 13.07
C LYS A 230 -24.86 -12.05 12.96
N GLN A 231 -23.82 -12.45 12.23
CA GLN A 231 -22.63 -11.64 11.97
C GLN A 231 -22.65 -10.96 10.59
N SER A 232 -23.79 -10.90 9.88
CA SER A 232 -23.80 -10.50 8.46
C SER A 232 -23.86 -9.00 8.18
N ARG A 233 -24.14 -8.16 9.19
CA ARG A 233 -24.38 -6.71 8.99
C ARG A 233 -23.23 -5.98 8.29
N ASP A 234 -22.01 -6.39 8.58
CA ASP A 234 -20.78 -5.85 8.01
C ASP A 234 -20.13 -6.81 7.00
N ALA A 235 -20.84 -7.83 6.52
CA ALA A 235 -20.26 -8.85 5.66
C ALA A 235 -19.65 -8.26 4.37
N VAL A 236 -20.29 -7.25 3.76
CA VAL A 236 -19.77 -6.62 2.53
C VAL A 236 -18.37 -6.04 2.74
N GLN A 237 -18.16 -5.22 3.78
CA GLN A 237 -16.88 -4.55 3.99
C GLN A 237 -15.78 -5.54 4.41
N ARG A 238 -16.11 -6.56 5.21
CA ARG A 238 -15.18 -7.64 5.56
C ARG A 238 -14.81 -8.48 4.34
N THR A 239 -15.76 -8.78 3.47
CA THR A 239 -15.50 -9.48 2.20
C THR A 239 -14.59 -8.66 1.29
N MET A 240 -14.85 -7.35 1.14
CA MET A 240 -13.98 -6.47 0.37
C MET A 240 -12.54 -6.47 0.91
N GLN A 241 -12.39 -6.31 2.22
CA GLN A 241 -11.08 -6.39 2.88
C GLN A 241 -10.43 -7.76 2.68
N LYS A 242 -11.19 -8.86 2.77
CA LYS A 242 -10.63 -10.21 2.61
C LYS A 242 -10.15 -10.49 1.20
N LEU A 243 -10.87 -10.00 0.18
CA LEU A 243 -10.54 -10.25 -1.22
C LEU A 243 -9.46 -9.33 -1.75
N ILE A 244 -9.55 -8.03 -1.45
CA ILE A 244 -8.71 -6.99 -2.08
C ILE A 244 -7.71 -6.38 -1.09
N GLY A 245 -7.98 -6.44 0.20
CA GLY A 245 -7.26 -5.71 1.24
C GLY A 245 -7.84 -4.31 1.48
N GLY A 246 -7.19 -3.55 2.36
CA GLY A 246 -7.58 -2.19 2.72
C GLY A 246 -8.87 -2.09 3.56
N TYR A 247 -9.35 -0.86 3.72
CA TYR A 247 -10.50 -0.54 4.58
C TYR A 247 -11.52 0.34 3.85
N PRO A 248 -12.45 -0.25 3.07
CA PRO A 248 -13.43 0.54 2.33
C PRO A 248 -14.43 1.27 3.23
N ALA A 249 -14.65 0.77 4.45
CA ALA A 249 -15.57 1.36 5.42
C ALA A 249 -14.88 2.33 6.39
N ASP A 250 -13.58 2.57 6.26
CA ASP A 250 -12.87 3.45 7.17
C ASP A 250 -13.33 4.90 7.02
N PRO A 251 -13.46 5.64 8.14
CA PRO A 251 -13.66 7.07 8.07
C PRO A 251 -12.43 7.72 7.43
N VAL A 252 -12.67 8.86 6.78
CA VAL A 252 -11.60 9.70 6.24
C VAL A 252 -10.61 10.04 7.35
N PHE A 253 -9.34 9.68 7.16
CA PHE A 253 -8.29 9.93 8.13
C PHE A 253 -8.14 11.42 8.43
N LYS A 254 -7.98 11.76 9.72
CA LYS A 254 -7.75 13.11 10.22
C LYS A 254 -6.49 13.11 11.07
N CYS A 255 -5.54 13.97 10.71
CA CYS A 255 -4.35 14.22 11.49
C CYS A 255 -4.75 14.70 12.88
N ARG A 256 -4.02 14.24 13.90
CA ARG A 256 -4.16 14.80 15.24
C ARG A 256 -3.86 16.30 15.20
N LYS A 257 -4.71 17.09 15.86
CA LYS A 257 -4.52 18.54 16.02
C LYS A 257 -3.41 18.85 17.01
#